data_AF-A0A846DXH6-F1
#
_entry.id   AF-A0A846DXH6-F1
#
_cell.length_a   1.000
_cell.length_b   1.000
_cell.length_c   1.000
_cell.angle_alpha   90.00
_cell.angle_beta   90.00
_cell.angle_gamma   90.00
#
_symmetry.space_group_name_H-M   'P 1'
#
loop_
_entity.id
_entity.type
_entity.pdbx_description
1 polymer ?
#
loop_
_entity_poly.entity_id
_entity_poly.type
_entity_poly.pdbx_seq_one_letter_code
_entity_poly.pdbx_strand_id
1 'polypeptide(L)'
;MSLIDYLQEIPDYRTKNGCRHPLWLVLLIIIMGMISGYWGYRQLGRFVERHRLQLIKLLNIPKARVPSYSTIRRVMIKLDYQ
;
A
#
# COMPACT_ATOMS: atom_id res chain seq x y z
N MET A 1 8.10 1.25 -19.54
CA MET A 1 7.05 1.35 -18.50
C MET A 1 7.40 0.42 -17.37
N SER A 2 7.37 0.93 -16.14
CA SER A 2 7.55 0.18 -14.90
C SER A 2 6.19 -0.15 -14.29
N LEU A 3 6.15 -1.13 -13.37
CA LEU A 3 4.94 -1.43 -12.59
C LEU A 3 4.43 -0.19 -11.83
N ILE A 4 5.35 0.66 -11.35
CA ILE A 4 4.99 1.88 -10.62
C ILE A 4 4.22 2.83 -11.52
N ASP A 5 4.60 2.96 -12.79
CA ASP A 5 3.91 3.83 -13.75
C ASP A 5 2.44 3.41 -13.91
N TYR A 6 2.19 2.11 -14.11
CA TYR A 6 0.82 1.58 -14.19
C TYR A 6 0.03 1.78 -12.90
N LEU A 7 0.67 1.64 -11.73
CA LEU A 7 -0.01 1.88 -10.45
C LEU A 7 -0.36 3.35 -10.23
N GLN A 8 0.42 4.28 -10.79
CA GLN A 8 0.17 5.72 -10.71
C GLN A 8 -0.98 6.18 -11.60
N GLU A 9 -1.30 5.45 -12.67
CA GLU A 9 -2.45 5.72 -13.53
C GLU A 9 -3.79 5.40 -12.85
N ILE A 10 -3.78 4.58 -11.79
CA ILE A 10 -5.01 4.20 -11.07
C ILE A 10 -5.55 5.40 -10.29
N PRO A 11 -6.80 5.85 -10.56
CA PRO A 11 -7.38 6.99 -9.88
C PRO A 11 -7.61 6.71 -8.39
N ASP A 12 -7.23 7.67 -7.53
CA ASP A 12 -7.47 7.54 -6.09
C ASP A 12 -8.93 7.83 -5.74
N TYR A 13 -9.71 6.77 -5.57
CA TYR A 13 -11.14 6.82 -5.20
C TYR A 13 -11.38 7.15 -3.71
N ARG A 14 -10.33 7.35 -2.90
CA ARG A 14 -10.46 7.63 -1.46
C ARG A 14 -10.74 9.12 -1.23
N THR A 15 -11.51 9.42 -0.19
CA THR A 15 -11.84 10.78 0.21
C THR A 15 -10.58 11.53 0.68
N LYS A 16 -10.43 12.82 0.32
CA LYS A 16 -9.23 13.65 0.58
C LYS A 16 -8.71 13.60 2.02
N ASN A 17 -9.60 13.48 3.02
CA ASN A 17 -9.24 13.42 4.45
C ASN A 17 -8.59 12.09 4.87
N GLY A 18 -8.56 11.08 4.00
CA GLY A 18 -7.98 9.75 4.24
C GLY A 18 -6.66 9.47 3.52
N CYS A 19 -6.16 10.40 2.69
CA CYS A 19 -5.02 10.15 1.81
C CYS A 19 -3.69 10.56 2.47
N ARG A 20 -3.25 9.79 3.48
CA ARG A 20 -1.90 9.94 4.06
C ARG A 20 -0.79 9.39 3.16
N HIS A 21 -1.14 8.40 2.34
CA HIS A 21 -0.25 7.74 1.39
C HIS A 21 -0.95 7.73 0.03
N PRO A 22 -0.23 8.01 -1.08
CA PRO A 22 -0.83 7.90 -2.41
C PRO A 22 -1.24 6.45 -2.67
N LEU A 23 -2.29 6.25 -3.48
CA LEU A 23 -2.89 4.92 -3.68
C LEU A 23 -1.87 3.92 -4.23
N TRP A 24 -1.12 4.32 -5.26
CA TRP A 24 -0.08 3.51 -5.89
C TRP A 24 0.93 2.94 -4.87
N LEU A 25 1.30 3.71 -3.85
CA LEU A 25 2.26 3.28 -2.82
C LEU A 25 1.67 2.18 -1.95
N VAL A 26 0.39 2.30 -1.60
CA VAL A 26 -0.30 1.28 -0.80
C VAL A 26 -0.46 0.00 -1.62
N LEU A 27 -0.81 0.10 -2.90
CA LEU A 27 -0.93 -1.04 -3.81
C LEU A 27 0.42 -1.75 -4.00
N LEU A 28 1.50 -0.99 -4.20
CA LEU A 28 2.84 -1.56 -4.34
C LEU A 28 3.25 -2.36 -3.09
N ILE A 29 3.00 -1.83 -1.90
CA ILE A 29 3.29 -2.51 -0.63
C ILE A 29 2.46 -3.80 -0.49
N ILE A 30 1.21 -3.79 -0.93
CA ILE A 30 0.35 -4.98 -0.92
C ILE A 30 0.91 -6.05 -1.88
N ILE A 31 1.30 -5.66 -3.09
CA ILE A 31 1.92 -6.56 -4.08
C ILE A 31 3.21 -7.17 -3.53
N MET A 32 4.09 -6.36 -2.94
CA MET A 32 5.31 -6.86 -2.27
C MET A 32 5.00 -7.88 -1.18
N GLY A 33 4.00 -7.61 -0.34
CA GLY A 33 3.55 -8.52 0.70
C GLY A 33 3.02 -9.85 0.14
N MET A 34 2.20 -9.80 -0.92
CA MET A 34 1.67 -11.00 -1.58
C MET A 34 2.78 -11.85 -2.23
N ILE A 35 3.72 -11.23 -2.95
CA ILE A 35 4.89 -11.92 -3.52
C ILE A 35 5.75 -12.56 -2.42
N SER A 36 5.79 -11.94 -1.23
CA SER A 36 6.49 -12.47 -0.05
C SER A 36 5.70 -13.54 0.72
N GLY A 37 4.54 -13.97 0.21
CA GLY A 37 3.70 -15.01 0.81
C GLY A 37 2.70 -14.53 1.88
N TYR A 38 2.48 -13.23 2.03
CA TYR A 38 1.52 -12.67 2.98
C TYR A 38 0.19 -12.37 2.29
N TRP A 39 -0.75 -13.32 2.35
CA TRP A 39 -2.01 -13.26 1.58
C TRP A 39 -3.19 -12.66 2.37
N GLY A 40 -3.15 -12.73 3.70
CA GLY A 40 -4.22 -12.20 4.55
C GLY A 40 -4.03 -10.74 4.94
N TYR A 41 -5.11 -9.97 5.15
CA TYR A 41 -5.01 -8.57 5.60
C TYR A 41 -4.17 -8.40 6.87
N ARG A 42 -4.34 -9.31 7.85
CA ARG A 42 -3.54 -9.30 9.09
C ARG A 42 -2.08 -9.62 8.82
N GLN A 43 -1.81 -10.51 7.86
CA GLN A 43 -0.46 -10.89 7.46
C GLN A 43 0.22 -9.70 6.75
N LEU A 44 -0.47 -9.03 5.84
CA LEU A 44 0.01 -7.80 5.20
C LEU A 44 0.29 -6.69 6.21
N GLY A 45 -0.58 -6.49 7.20
CA GLY A 45 -0.31 -5.55 8.29
C GLY A 45 0.97 -5.90 9.06
N ARG A 46 1.20 -7.19 9.36
CA ARG A 46 2.44 -7.66 9.98
C ARG A 46 3.67 -7.49 9.09
N PHE A 47 3.55 -7.73 7.79
CA PHE A 47 4.61 -7.51 6.82
C PHE A 47 5.06 -6.05 6.84
N VAL A 48 4.10 -5.12 6.78
CA VAL A 48 4.40 -3.69 6.78
C VAL A 48 5.09 -3.23 8.05
N GLU A 49 4.64 -3.69 9.22
CA GLU A 49 5.30 -3.35 10.48
C GLU A 49 6.68 -4.00 10.61
N ARG A 50 6.82 -5.27 10.22
CA ARG A 50 8.10 -6.00 10.26
C ARG A 50 9.16 -5.34 9.39
N HIS A 51 8.78 -4.90 8.20
CA HIS A 51 9.69 -4.31 7.22
C HIS A 51 9.63 -2.78 7.20
N ARG A 52 9.04 -2.15 8.22
CA ARG A 52 8.75 -0.70 8.25
C ARG A 52 9.94 0.16 7.86
N LEU A 53 11.09 -0.03 8.52
CA LEU A 53 12.29 0.79 8.28
C LEU A 53 12.83 0.59 6.85
N GLN A 54 12.81 -0.64 6.35
CA GLN A 54 13.26 -0.98 5.01
C GLN A 54 12.33 -0.35 3.96
N LEU A 55 11.02 -0.46 4.15
CA LEU A 55 10.01 0.13 3.26
C LEU A 55 10.12 1.66 3.21
N ILE A 56 10.32 2.32 4.36
CA ILE A 56 10.50 3.77 4.41
C ILE A 56 11.73 4.20 3.61
N LYS A 57 12.85 3.49 3.79
CA LYS A 57 14.11 3.78 3.10
C LYS A 57 14.03 3.50 1.60
N LEU A 58 13.48 2.35 1.22
CA LEU A 58 13.41 1.88 -0.16
C LEU A 58 12.45 2.71 -1.02
N LEU A 59 11.27 3.04 -0.47
CA LEU A 59 10.19 3.72 -1.20
C LEU A 59 10.15 5.23 -0.91
N ASN A 60 11.13 5.75 -0.15
CA ASN A 60 11.24 7.14 0.28
C ASN A 60 9.91 7.71 0.82
N ILE A 61 9.29 6.97 1.75
CA ILE A 61 7.90 7.22 2.15
C ILE A 61 7.77 8.55 2.89
N PRO A 62 6.85 9.45 2.47
CA PRO A 62 6.69 10.75 3.10
C PRO A 62 6.34 10.62 4.58
N LYS A 63 6.96 11.46 5.40
CA LYS A 63 6.77 11.52 6.87
C LYS A 63 7.13 10.21 7.60
N ALA A 64 7.87 9.30 6.96
CA ALA A 64 8.34 8.04 7.54
C ALA A 64 7.23 7.21 8.22
N ARG A 65 6.01 7.25 7.65
CA ARG A 65 4.85 6.48 8.14
C ARG A 65 4.45 5.46 7.08
N VAL A 66 4.30 4.21 7.48
CA VAL A 66 3.80 3.15 6.60
C VAL A 66 2.27 3.04 6.67
N PRO A 67 1.60 2.51 5.64
CA PRO A 67 0.15 2.31 5.69
C PRO A 67 -0.22 1.30 6.78
N SER A 68 -1.15 1.69 7.66
CA SER A 68 -1.64 0.78 8.69
C SER A 68 -2.51 -0.35 8.11
N TYR A 69 -2.73 -1.39 8.90
CA TYR A 69 -3.70 -2.45 8.61
C TYR A 69 -5.05 -1.90 8.14
N SER A 70 -5.58 -0.89 8.83
CA SER A 70 -6.88 -0.28 8.49
C SER A 70 -6.84 0.42 7.12
N THR A 71 -5.71 1.03 6.75
CA THR A 71 -5.50 1.63 5.43
C THR A 71 -5.47 0.56 4.34
N ILE A 72 -4.69 -0.52 4.55
CA ILE A 72 -4.61 -1.66 3.62
C ILE A 72 -6.00 -2.26 3.39
N ARG A 73 -6.71 -2.58 4.48
CA ARG A 73 -8.07 -3.14 4.41
C ARG A 73 -9.04 -2.22 3.66
N ARG A 74 -8.99 -0.91 3.92
CA ARG A 74 -9.88 0.06 3.26
C ARG A 74 -9.61 0.17 1.77
N VAL A 75 -8.34 0.17 1.36
CA VAL A 75 -7.95 0.14 -0.05
C VAL A 75 -8.49 -1.14 -0.70
N MET A 76 -8.18 -2.30 -0.12
CA MET A 76 -8.59 -3.61 -0.68
C MET A 76 -10.11 -3.79 -0.80
N ILE A 77 -10.91 -3.32 0.16
CA ILE A 77 -12.39 -3.47 0.11
C ILE A 77 -13.02 -2.58 -0.95
N LYS A 78 -12.47 -1.39 -1.16
CA LYS A 78 -13.00 -0.40 -2.10
C LYS A 78 -12.35 -0.46 -3.47
N LEU A 79 -11.42 -1.40 -3.67
CA LEU A 79 -10.85 -1.64 -4.97
C LEU A 79 -11.95 -2.27 -5.81
N ASP A 80 -12.56 -1.46 -6.67
CA ASP A 80 -13.58 -1.92 -7.60
C ASP A 80 -12.86 -2.62 -8.76
N TYR A 81 -13.21 -3.89 -9.00
CA TYR A 81 -12.73 -4.66 -10.14
C TYR A 81 -13.84 -4.62 -11.19
N GLN A 82 -13.95 -3.50 -11.91
CA GLN A 82 -14.72 -3.44 -13.16
C GLN A 82 -13.80 -3.65 -14.35
#